data_AF-A0AAU7ACD6-F1
#
_entry.id   AF-A0AAU7ACD6-F1
#
_cell.length_a   1.000
_cell.length_b   1.000
_cell.length_c   1.000
_cell.angle_alpha   90.00
_cell.angle_beta   90.00
_cell.angle_gamma   90.00
#
_symmetry.space_group_name_H-M   'P 1'
#
loop_
_entity.id
_entity.type
_entity.pdbx_description
1 polymer ?
#
loop_
_entity_poly.entity_id
_entity_poly.type
_entity_poly.pdbx_seq_one_letter_code
_entity_poly.pdbx_strand_id
1 'polypeptide(L)'
;MLWLQVWWVWVSFGLVLGILEIFLPTFFCLGFGIAAIVTGALIAMGLSVGLAQLLLIYAVLSLISWLLLRRFLQPKSGSVKTFDQDIND
;
A
#
# COMPACT_ATOMS: atom_id res chain seq x y z
N MET A 1 27.85 -8.13 0.30
CA MET A 1 26.82 -7.28 -0.33
C MET A 1 25.46 -7.77 0.16
N LEU A 2 24.73 -6.97 0.94
CA LEU A 2 23.36 -7.32 1.31
C LEU A 2 22.47 -7.01 0.11
N TRP A 3 21.96 -8.04 -0.57
CA TRP A 3 21.10 -7.89 -1.76
C TRP A 3 19.89 -6.97 -1.52
N LEU A 4 19.44 -6.85 -0.27
CA LEU A 4 18.35 -5.96 0.16
C LEU A 4 18.71 -4.46 0.16
N GLN A 5 19.99 -4.08 0.07
CA GLN A 5 20.39 -2.68 -0.09
C GLN A 5 20.40 -2.24 -1.57
N VAL A 6 19.94 -3.09 -2.47
CA VAL A 6 19.89 -2.79 -3.89
C VAL A 6 18.49 -2.30 -4.25
N TRP A 7 18.40 -1.07 -4.75
CA TRP A 7 17.12 -0.40 -5.01
C TRP A 7 16.21 -1.18 -5.97
N TRP A 8 16.77 -1.83 -7.01
CA TRP A 8 15.98 -2.56 -7.98
C TRP A 8 15.32 -3.82 -7.40
N VAL A 9 15.90 -4.43 -6.36
CA VAL A 9 15.32 -5.61 -5.69
C VAL A 9 13.98 -5.25 -5.07
N TRP A 10 13.90 -4.06 -4.44
CA TRP A 10 12.67 -3.54 -3.85
C TRP A 10 11.62 -3.18 -4.90
N VAL A 11 12.04 -2.59 -6.02
CA VAL A 11 11.14 -2.26 -7.12
C VAL A 11 10.58 -3.52 -7.77
N SER A 12 11.42 -4.52 -8.04
CA SER A 12 10.98 -5.82 -8.57
C SER A 12 10.04 -6.54 -7.60
N PHE A 13 10.33 -6.51 -6.30
CA PHE A 13 9.44 -7.07 -5.29
C PHE A 13 8.07 -6.38 -5.27
N GLY A 14 8.04 -5.05 -5.34
CA GLY A 14 6.80 -4.28 -5.45
C GLY A 14 6.00 -4.60 -6.71
N LEU A 15 6.68 -4.80 -7.84
CA LEU A 15 6.04 -5.21 -9.09
C LEU A 15 5.40 -6.61 -8.99
N VAL A 16 6.11 -7.59 -8.41
CA VAL A 16 5.58 -8.93 -8.19
C VAL A 16 4.35 -8.89 -7.28
N LEU A 17 4.37 -8.10 -6.21
CA LEU A 17 3.20 -7.89 -5.34
C LEU A 17 2.02 -7.27 -6.10
N GLY A 18 2.26 -6.32 -6.99
CA GLY A 18 1.24 -5.73 -7.84
C GLY A 18 0.63 -6.72 -8.85
N ILE A 19 1.43 -7.65 -9.38
CA ILE A 19 0.92 -8.73 -10.24
C ILE A 19 0.10 -9.72 -9.40
N LEU A 20 0.57 -10.05 -8.20
CA LEU A 20 -0.13 -10.98 -7.30
C LEU A 20 -1.52 -10.47 -6.89
N GLU A 21 -1.67 -9.15 -6.77
CA GLU A 21 -2.95 -8.49 -6.52
C GLU A 21 -4.02 -8.88 -7.55
N ILE A 22 -3.68 -9.12 -8.82
CA ILE A 22 -4.67 -9.48 -9.86
C ILE A 22 -5.41 -10.78 -9.51
N PHE A 23 -4.73 -11.68 -8.77
CA PHE A 23 -5.30 -12.95 -8.32
C PHE A 23 -6.04 -12.84 -6.99
N LEU A 24 -5.83 -11.75 -6.25
CA LEU A 24 -6.41 -11.53 -4.92
C LEU A 24 -7.50 -10.45 -5.01
N PRO A 25 -8.74 -10.74 -4.61
CA PRO A 25 -9.81 -9.73 -4.60
C PRO A 25 -9.64 -8.70 -3.47
N THR A 26 -8.45 -8.58 -2.88
CA THR A 26 -8.17 -7.81 -1.68
C THR A 26 -7.01 -6.87 -1.92
N PHE A 27 -7.27 -5.55 -1.82
CA PHE A 27 -6.33 -4.42 -1.90
C PHE A 27 -5.18 -4.41 -0.87
N PHE A 28 -4.90 -5.54 -0.23
CA PHE A 28 -3.84 -5.70 0.73
C PHE A 28 -2.47 -5.66 0.05
N CYS A 29 -2.26 -6.45 -1.01
CA CYS A 29 -0.94 -6.58 -1.66
C CYS A 29 -0.49 -5.28 -2.34
N LEU A 30 -1.41 -4.49 -2.89
CA LEU A 30 -1.12 -3.15 -3.39
C LEU A 30 -0.46 -2.23 -2.34
N GLY A 31 -0.90 -2.29 -1.09
CA GLY A 31 -0.30 -1.52 0.00
C GLY A 31 1.16 -1.88 0.25
N PHE A 32 1.48 -3.17 0.23
CA PHE A 32 2.86 -3.66 0.35
C PHE A 32 3.70 -3.33 -0.87
N GLY A 33 3.11 -3.35 -2.07
CA GLY A 33 3.77 -3.00 -3.32
C GLY A 33 4.22 -1.54 -3.34
N ILE A 34 3.32 -0.63 -2.94
CA ILE A 34 3.63 0.81 -2.84
C ILE A 34 4.75 1.05 -1.82
N ALA A 35 4.65 0.45 -0.63
CA ALA A 35 5.68 0.57 0.39
C ALA A 35 7.05 0.05 -0.10
N ALA A 36 7.06 -1.01 -0.91
CA ALA A 36 8.29 -1.58 -1.46
C ALA A 36 8.94 -0.62 -2.47
N ILE A 37 8.14 -0.01 -3.35
CA ILE A 37 8.63 0.98 -4.32
C ILE A 37 9.20 2.21 -3.59
N VAL A 38 8.51 2.70 -2.56
CA VAL A 38 8.99 3.83 -1.74
C VAL A 38 10.31 3.49 -1.05
N THR A 39 10.43 2.29 -0.48
CA THR A 39 11.67 1.82 0.16
C THR A 39 12.81 1.72 -0.86
N GLY A 40 12.54 1.20 -2.06
CA GLY A 40 13.52 1.18 -3.16
C GLY A 40 13.94 2.57 -3.61
N ALA A 41 13.02 3.53 -3.70
CA ALA A 41 13.32 4.91 -4.03
C ALA A 41 14.20 5.59 -2.97
N LEU A 42 13.93 5.35 -1.68
CA LEU A 42 14.76 5.86 -0.59
C LEU A 42 16.20 5.35 -0.67
N ILE A 43 16.37 4.05 -0.97
CA ILE A 43 17.69 3.46 -1.20
C ILE A 43 18.37 4.08 -2.42
N ALA A 44 17.64 4.31 -3.52
CA ALA A 44 18.16 4.96 -4.72
C ALA A 44 18.62 6.41 -4.47
N MET A 45 18.00 7.12 -3.51
CA MET A 45 18.42 8.46 -3.06
C MET A 45 19.67 8.44 -2.16
N GLY A 46 20.25 7.27 -1.91
CA GLY A 46 21.46 7.13 -1.09
C GLY A 46 21.20 6.83 0.39
N LEU A 47 19.98 6.41 0.75
CA LEU A 47 19.70 5.97 2.11
C LEU A 47 20.47 4.68 2.43
N SER A 48 21.55 4.82 3.20
CA SER A 48 22.33 3.71 3.72
C SER A 48 22.02 3.51 5.19
N VAL A 49 21.15 2.54 5.47
CA VAL A 49 20.75 2.15 6.84
C VAL A 49 21.02 0.66 7.05
N GLY A 50 21.14 0.25 8.32
CA GLY A 50 21.29 -1.15 8.68
C GLY A 50 20.06 -1.98 8.27
N LEU A 51 20.23 -3.28 8.10
CA LEU A 51 19.16 -4.19 7.66
C LEU A 51 17.92 -4.14 8.57
N ALA A 52 18.12 -4.07 9.89
CA ALA A 52 17.03 -3.95 10.86
C ALA A 52 16.23 -2.65 10.69
N GLN A 53 16.92 -1.52 10.47
CA GLN A 53 16.28 -0.23 10.25
C GLN A 53 15.53 -0.19 8.92
N LEU A 54 16.09 -0.82 7.88
CA LEU A 54 15.49 -0.91 6.56
C LEU A 54 14.17 -1.68 6.59
N LEU A 55 14.15 -2.83 7.27
CA LEU A 55 12.92 -3.62 7.49
C LEU A 55 11.90 -2.87 8.35
N LEU A 56 12.36 -2.11 9.35
CA LEU A 56 11.49 -1.26 10.16
C LEU A 56 10.81 -0.18 9.30
N ILE A 57 11.56 0.54 8.48
CA ILE A 57 11.03 1.55 7.56
C ILE A 57 9.99 0.92 6.62
N TYR A 58 10.32 -0.23 6.02
CA TYR A 58 9.40 -0.93 5.15
C TYR A 58 8.11 -1.37 5.88
N ALA A 59 8.23 -1.93 7.09
CA ALA A 59 7.07 -2.35 7.88
C ALA A 59 6.16 -1.17 8.25
N VAL A 60 6.74 -0.03 8.63
CA VAL A 60 5.99 1.19 8.94
C VAL A 60 5.30 1.73 7.69
N LEU A 61 6.02 1.84 6.56
CA LEU A 61 5.43 2.29 5.29
C LEU A 61 4.31 1.36 4.83
N SER A 62 4.47 0.05 4.96
CA SER A 62 3.45 -0.94 4.64
C SER A 62 2.19 -0.76 5.49
N LEU A 63 2.35 -0.59 6.80
CA LEU A 63 1.23 -0.34 7.70
C LEU A 63 0.48 0.94 7.31
N ILE A 64 1.21 2.01 6.99
CA ILE A 64 0.64 3.29 6.55
C ILE A 64 -0.10 3.13 5.22
N SER A 65 0.52 2.50 4.22
CA SER A 65 -0.10 2.26 2.91
C SER A 65 -1.37 1.41 3.04
N TRP A 66 -1.35 0.38 3.87
CA TRP A 66 -2.53 -0.44 4.16
C TRP A 66 -3.66 0.37 4.83
N LEU A 67 -3.34 1.19 5.84
CA LEU A 67 -4.33 2.05 6.50
C LEU A 67 -4.93 3.08 5.53
N LEU A 68 -4.13 3.68 4.66
CA LEU A 68 -4.59 4.63 3.65
C LEU A 68 -5.54 3.95 2.66
N LEU A 69 -5.18 2.79 2.11
CA LEU A 69 -6.05 2.02 1.22
C LEU A 69 -7.35 1.65 1.92
N ARG A 70 -7.29 1.18 3.16
CA ARG A 70 -8.47 0.86 3.97
C ARG A 70 -9.33 2.09 4.23
N ARG A 71 -8.75 3.29 4.32
CA ARG A 71 -9.50 4.54 4.53
C ARG A 71 -10.15 5.07 3.25
N PHE A 72 -9.46 5.01 2.11
CA PHE A 72 -9.94 5.56 0.83
C PHE A 72 -10.88 4.62 0.09
N LEU A 73 -10.68 3.30 0.20
CA LEU A 73 -11.49 2.29 -0.48
C LEU A 73 -12.64 1.77 0.38
N GLN A 74 -12.79 2.25 1.62
CA GLN A 74 -13.98 1.99 2.41
C GLN A 74 -15.20 2.56 1.67
N PRO A 75 -16.17 1.73 1.25
CA PRO A 75 -17.42 2.23 0.71
C PRO A 75 -18.04 3.13 1.78
N LYS A 76 -18.41 4.36 1.41
CA LYS A 76 -19.27 5.19 2.26
C LYS A 76 -20.58 4.43 2.40
N SER A 77 -20.73 3.70 3.51
CA SER A 77 -21.97 3.02 3.86
C SER A 77 -23.11 4.03 3.79
N GLY A 78 -24.01 3.79 2.83
CA GLY A 78 -25.38 4.28 2.76
C GLY A 78 -25.61 5.71 3.26
N SER A 79 -25.44 6.70 2.37
CA SER A 79 -26.47 7.74 2.33
C SER A 79 -27.71 7.09 1.73
N VAL A 80 -28.47 6.38 2.57
CA VAL A 80 -29.87 6.08 2.27
C VAL A 80 -30.49 7.47 2.14
N LYS A 81 -30.75 7.90 0.91
CA LYS A 81 -31.65 9.03 0.67
C LYS A 81 -32.99 8.63 1.25
N THR A 82 -33.27 9.06 2.48
CA THR A 82 -34.63 9.05 3.02
C THR A 82 -35.39 10.08 2.19
N PHE A 83 -36.14 9.59 1.20
CA PHE A 83 -37.14 10.40 0.51
C PHE A 83 -38.29 10.59 1.50
N ASP A 84 -38.34 11.76 2.13
CA ASP A 84 -39.45 12.21 2.98
C ASP A 84 -40.45 13.00 2.13
N GLN A 85 -40.80 12.45 0.96
CA GLN A 85 -41.78 13.07 0.07
C GLN A 85 -42.94 12.11 -0.05
N ASP A 86 -43.97 12.41 0.73
CA ASP A 86 -45.25 11.72 0.67
C ASP A 86 -45.82 11.92 -0.74
N ILE A 87 -46.15 10.82 -1.41
CA ILE A 87 -46.62 10.79 -2.80
C ILE A 87 -48.06 11.32 -2.93
N ASN A 88 -48.66 11.76 -1.82
CA ASN A 88 -50.10 11.94 -1.70
C ASN A 88 -50.57 13.32 -1.25
N ASP A 89 -49.68 14.33 -1.21
CA ASP A 89 -50.02 15.76 -1.05
C ASP A 89 -49.55 16.59 -2.26
#